data_AF-A0A1X2HAZ9-F1
#
_entry.id   AF-A0A1X2HAZ9-F1
#
_cell.length_a   1.000
_cell.length_b   1.000
_cell.length_c   1.000
_cell.angle_alpha   90.00
_cell.angle_beta   90.00
_cell.angle_gamma   90.00
#
_symmetry.space_group_name_H-M   'P 1'
#
loop_
_entity.id
_entity.type
_entity.pdbx_description
1 polymer ?
#
loop_
_entity_poly.entity_id
_entity_poly.type
_entity_poly.pdbx_seq_one_letter_code
_entity_poly.pdbx_strand_id
1 'polypeptide(L)'
;MLYNAYSQELNGQARSRKEPISYLNVMLIGRSGTGKTSFLRTFYEQAKQSIIQGTLKTSKPSALSDTICATEELYSISMHIEENGERTVLTIIDTPGFVHGFAIDEQVHYLSKYIDHQYERTLVEETKLRRDAKALDTHIHACLYFLEPSTTGLSDADRYVLRVLSSRVNVLPVLGKADTLSLNQRQVLKKAYRNDIFDQLQIPVYGYLRVSEGDNQEDGIDRSESTMEECDTIIEMLREDWDEDAGARAMVEYLESMPLTLMAFEEDPETGRPLLITREETLPAPKHAEHKPILGRRYPWAVVECCNPEHCDLEKLKATLLGEHRDMLRMDTFERFYERYRTERLLDRRVDRLVAAESKSSMHTKV
;
A
#
# COMPACT_ATOMS: atom_id res chain seq x y z
N MET A 1 -1.92 7.70 -24.14
CA MET A 1 -3.25 8.27 -24.49
C MET A 1 -4.25 8.31 -23.34
N LEU A 2 -4.20 7.40 -22.35
CA LEU A 2 -5.05 7.48 -21.14
C LEU A 2 -4.75 8.71 -20.27
N TYR A 3 -3.47 9.10 -20.12
CA TYR A 3 -3.05 10.23 -19.27
C TYR A 3 -3.47 11.62 -19.79
N ASN A 4 -3.64 11.79 -21.11
CA ASN A 4 -3.98 13.09 -21.71
C ASN A 4 -5.44 13.52 -21.47
N ALA A 5 -6.33 12.61 -21.09
CA ALA A 5 -7.69 12.96 -20.64
C ALA A 5 -7.69 13.59 -19.23
N TYR A 6 -6.68 13.30 -18.39
CA TYR A 6 -6.62 13.71 -16.99
C TYR A 6 -6.28 15.20 -16.82
N SER A 7 -5.43 15.76 -17.68
CA SER A 7 -5.05 17.18 -17.59
C SER A 7 -6.21 18.14 -17.92
N GLN A 8 -7.18 17.70 -18.72
CA GLN A 8 -8.32 18.55 -19.12
C GLN A 8 -9.45 18.58 -18.07
N GLU A 9 -9.70 17.50 -17.33
CA GLU A 9 -10.76 17.49 -16.30
C GLU A 9 -10.34 18.21 -15.02
N LEU A 10 -9.06 18.18 -14.65
CA LEU A 10 -8.52 18.90 -13.49
C LEU A 10 -8.53 20.43 -13.68
N ASN A 11 -8.32 20.92 -14.90
CA ASN A 11 -8.32 22.35 -15.21
C ASN A 11 -9.73 22.97 -15.37
N GLY A 12 -10.78 22.16 -15.45
CA GLY A 12 -12.15 22.60 -15.72
C GLY A 12 -12.97 23.07 -14.51
N GLN A 13 -12.51 22.86 -13.27
CA GLN A 13 -13.29 23.15 -12.06
C GLN A 13 -12.64 24.18 -11.12
N ALA A 14 -12.22 25.32 -11.67
CA ALA A 14 -11.87 26.49 -10.86
C ALA A 14 -13.13 27.20 -10.32
N ARG A 15 -13.77 26.64 -9.28
CA ARG A 15 -14.69 27.38 -8.40
C ARG A 15 -14.48 27.00 -6.94
N SER A 16 -13.82 27.91 -6.22
CA SER A 16 -13.78 28.10 -4.76
C SER A 16 -14.36 26.95 -3.94
N ARG A 17 -13.53 25.97 -3.58
CA ARG A 17 -13.85 24.92 -2.61
C ARG A 17 -12.75 24.93 -1.55
N LYS A 18 -13.18 24.89 -0.28
CA LYS A 18 -12.30 24.50 0.84
C LYS A 18 -11.47 23.30 0.38
N GLU A 19 -10.16 23.34 0.61
CA GLU A 19 -9.23 22.30 0.18
C GLU A 19 -9.81 20.90 0.49
N PRO A 20 -9.97 20.05 -0.53
CA PRO A 20 -10.59 18.75 -0.34
C PRO A 20 -9.70 17.91 0.58
N ILE A 21 -10.30 17.39 1.66
CA ILE A 21 -9.61 16.41 2.51
C ILE A 21 -9.48 15.11 1.71
N SER A 22 -8.24 14.69 1.48
CA SER A 22 -7.94 13.43 0.80
C SER A 22 -7.92 12.28 1.81
N TYR A 23 -8.40 11.10 1.43
CA TYR A 23 -8.38 9.91 2.27
C TYR A 23 -7.35 8.92 1.74
N LEU A 24 -6.55 8.35 2.62
CA LEU A 24 -5.58 7.32 2.29
C LEU A 24 -5.70 6.16 3.29
N ASN A 25 -6.19 5.00 2.85
CA ASN A 25 -6.25 3.81 3.69
C ASN A 25 -5.18 2.81 3.23
N VAL A 26 -4.26 2.48 4.14
CA VAL A 26 -3.12 1.59 3.89
C VAL A 26 -3.23 0.37 4.79
N MET A 27 -3.08 -0.83 4.23
CA MET A 27 -3.13 -2.09 4.96
C MET A 27 -1.74 -2.71 5.05
N LEU A 28 -1.33 -3.13 6.25
CA LEU A 28 -0.05 -3.79 6.49
C LEU A 28 -0.25 -5.30 6.47
N ILE A 29 0.39 -6.02 5.55
CA ILE A 29 0.24 -7.46 5.39
C ILE A 29 1.63 -8.12 5.33
N GLY A 30 1.76 -9.33 5.85
CA GLY A 30 3.00 -10.10 5.80
C GLY A 30 3.12 -11.08 6.96
N ARG A 31 4.17 -11.90 6.92
CA ARG A 31 4.39 -12.94 7.93
C ARG A 31 4.51 -12.39 9.36
N SER A 32 4.16 -13.20 10.35
CA SER A 32 4.37 -12.81 11.75
C SER A 32 5.85 -12.54 12.04
N GLY A 33 6.14 -11.47 12.77
CA GLY A 33 7.51 -11.09 13.12
C GLY A 33 8.30 -10.36 12.02
N THR A 34 7.72 -9.98 10.88
CA THR A 34 8.41 -9.15 9.86
C THR A 34 8.55 -7.67 10.22
N GLY A 35 7.91 -7.23 11.31
CA GLY A 35 8.01 -5.86 11.81
C GLY A 35 6.88 -4.91 11.42
N LYS A 36 5.69 -5.42 11.04
CA LYS A 36 4.50 -4.62 10.67
C LYS A 36 4.09 -3.61 11.75
N THR A 37 3.85 -4.09 12.97
CA THR A 37 3.44 -3.25 14.11
C THR A 37 4.54 -2.26 14.50
N SER A 38 5.80 -2.69 14.47
CA SER A 38 6.96 -1.82 14.72
C SER A 38 7.08 -0.72 13.66
N PHE A 39 6.83 -1.05 12.39
CA PHE A 39 6.77 -0.07 11.31
C PHE A 39 5.65 0.95 11.55
N LEU A 40 4.45 0.50 11.94
CA LEU A 40 3.34 1.40 12.23
C LEU A 40 3.75 2.45 13.27
N ARG A 41 4.35 2.02 14.39
CA ARG A 41 4.81 2.90 15.47
C ARG A 41 5.93 3.83 15.00
N THR A 42 6.86 3.30 14.22
CA THR A 42 7.96 4.07 13.60
C THR A 42 7.44 5.16 12.66
N PHE A 43 6.52 4.81 11.79
CA PHE A 43 5.88 5.74 10.87
C PHE A 43 5.08 6.81 11.63
N TYR A 44 4.34 6.42 12.67
CA TYR A 44 3.59 7.35 13.51
C TYR A 44 4.49 8.38 14.20
N GLU A 45 5.58 7.95 14.85
CA GLU A 45 6.50 8.88 15.51
C GLU A 45 7.23 9.80 14.52
N GLN A 46 7.56 9.31 13.33
CA GLN A 46 8.14 10.15 12.27
C GLN A 46 7.11 11.17 11.73
N ALA A 47 5.87 10.74 11.51
CA ALA A 47 4.80 11.60 11.00
C ALA A 47 4.23 12.56 12.06
N LYS A 48 4.54 12.37 13.34
CA LYS A 48 4.01 13.12 14.50
C LYS A 48 4.09 14.63 14.37
N GLN A 49 5.10 15.15 13.70
CA GLN A 49 5.26 16.59 13.46
C GLN A 49 4.25 17.16 12.45
N SER A 50 3.83 16.32 11.49
CA SER A 50 2.85 16.66 10.45
C SER A 50 1.41 16.30 10.86
N ILE A 51 1.22 15.58 11.97
CA ILE A 51 -0.10 15.18 12.47
C ILE A 51 -0.78 16.35 13.18
N ILE A 52 -2.03 16.61 12.82
CA ILE A 52 -2.89 17.56 13.54
C ILE A 52 -3.23 16.95 14.91
N GLN A 53 -2.83 17.64 15.98
CA GLN A 53 -3.03 17.17 17.35
C GLN A 53 -4.51 16.90 17.66
N GLY A 54 -4.80 15.79 18.36
CA GLY A 54 -6.16 15.40 18.75
C GLY A 54 -6.99 14.72 17.66
N THR A 55 -6.41 14.48 16.47
CA THR A 55 -7.11 13.79 15.36
C THR A 55 -6.88 12.27 15.33
N LEU A 56 -6.00 11.77 16.20
CA LEU A 56 -5.69 10.35 16.33
C LEU A 56 -6.92 9.58 16.82
N LYS A 57 -7.39 8.65 15.99
CA LYS A 57 -8.44 7.69 16.33
C LYS A 57 -7.85 6.30 16.22
N THR A 58 -7.91 5.53 17.30
CA THR A 58 -7.50 4.12 17.29
C THR A 58 -8.73 3.25 17.51
N SER A 59 -8.84 2.19 16.72
CA SER A 59 -9.88 1.16 16.95
C SER A 59 -9.59 0.34 18.21
N LYS A 60 -8.31 0.23 18.60
CA LYS A 60 -7.85 -0.35 19.86
C LYS A 60 -7.06 0.70 20.67
N PRO A 61 -7.46 1.04 21.91
CA PRO A 61 -6.78 2.04 22.74
C PRO A 61 -5.30 1.69 23.02
N SER A 62 -4.99 0.40 23.15
CA SER A 62 -3.65 -0.14 23.45
C SER A 62 -2.66 -0.13 22.28
N ALA A 63 -3.12 0.17 21.07
CA ALA A 63 -2.34 -0.04 19.84
C ALA A 63 -0.99 0.73 19.81
N LEU A 64 -0.92 1.86 20.53
CA LEU A 64 0.24 2.76 20.56
C LEU A 64 0.83 2.95 21.97
N SER A 65 0.18 2.44 23.03
CA SER A 65 0.60 2.68 24.42
C SER A 65 1.30 1.49 25.07
N ASP A 66 0.99 0.28 24.62
CA ASP A 66 1.41 -0.94 25.29
C ASP A 66 2.66 -1.53 24.61
N THR A 67 3.35 -2.42 25.30
CA THR A 67 4.48 -3.16 24.74
C THR A 67 4.07 -3.92 23.47
N ILE A 68 4.98 -4.04 22.48
CA ILE A 68 4.67 -4.74 21.23
C ILE A 68 4.36 -6.21 21.56
N CYS A 69 3.14 -6.63 21.23
CA CYS A 69 2.72 -8.02 21.26
C CYS A 69 2.36 -8.49 19.84
N ALA A 70 2.18 -9.81 19.68
CA ALA A 70 1.72 -10.36 18.42
C ALA A 70 0.28 -9.88 18.13
N THR A 71 0.06 -9.34 16.94
CA THR A 71 -1.27 -8.91 16.49
C THR A 71 -2.18 -10.13 16.29
N GLU A 72 -3.20 -10.28 17.15
CA GLU A 72 -4.17 -11.38 17.07
C GLU A 72 -5.39 -11.04 16.19
N GLU A 73 -5.76 -9.76 16.11
CA GLU A 73 -6.89 -9.29 15.30
C GLU A 73 -6.54 -8.00 14.56
N LEU A 74 -7.24 -7.77 13.46
CA LEU A 74 -7.11 -6.55 12.65
C LEU A 74 -7.52 -5.32 13.47
N TYR A 75 -6.70 -4.27 13.41
CA TYR A 75 -7.03 -2.97 14.00
C TYR A 75 -6.53 -1.83 13.11
N SER A 76 -7.23 -0.70 13.15
CA SER A 76 -6.87 0.52 12.43
C SER A 76 -6.50 1.68 13.35
N ILE A 77 -5.62 2.53 12.83
CA ILE A 77 -5.23 3.82 13.39
C ILE A 77 -5.44 4.87 12.30
N SER A 78 -6.27 5.87 12.58
CA SER A 78 -6.56 6.98 11.66
C SER A 78 -6.02 8.28 12.23
N MET A 79 -5.39 9.10 11.39
CA MET A 79 -4.81 10.39 11.75
C MET A 79 -4.95 11.39 10.60
N HIS A 80 -5.08 12.68 10.95
CA HIS A 80 -5.07 13.74 9.95
C HIS A 80 -3.65 14.31 9.86
N ILE A 81 -3.09 14.26 8.66
CA ILE A 81 -1.75 14.75 8.34
C ILE A 81 -1.92 15.99 7.47
N GLU A 82 -1.21 17.06 7.81
CA GLU A 82 -1.11 18.27 7.00
C GLU A 82 0.34 18.37 6.48
N GLU A 83 0.53 18.18 5.19
CA GLU A 83 1.84 18.22 4.53
C GLU A 83 1.72 19.09 3.27
N ASN A 84 2.63 20.07 3.11
CA ASN A 84 2.62 21.02 1.99
C ASN A 84 1.30 21.79 1.78
N GLY A 85 0.52 22.01 2.84
CA GLY A 85 -0.78 22.68 2.78
C GLY A 85 -1.94 21.75 2.40
N GLU A 86 -1.69 20.47 2.14
CA GLU A 86 -2.74 19.49 1.87
C GLU A 86 -3.09 18.68 3.11
N ARG A 87 -4.40 18.49 3.33
CA ARG A 87 -4.91 17.69 4.45
C ARG A 87 -5.28 16.29 3.99
N THR A 88 -4.57 15.31 4.51
CA THR A 88 -4.79 13.88 4.25
C THR A 88 -5.25 13.17 5.52
N VAL A 89 -6.35 12.42 5.46
CA VAL A 89 -6.74 11.46 6.48
C VAL A 89 -6.10 10.12 6.14
N LEU A 90 -5.03 9.78 6.86
CA LEU A 90 -4.35 8.50 6.72
C LEU A 90 -4.91 7.51 7.74
N THR A 91 -5.42 6.37 7.26
CA THR A 91 -5.79 5.21 8.07
C THR A 91 -4.81 4.06 7.78
N ILE A 92 -4.05 3.64 8.79
CA ILE A 92 -3.20 2.45 8.70
C ILE A 92 -3.92 1.29 9.40
N ILE A 93 -4.07 0.18 8.70
CA ILE A 93 -4.71 -1.04 9.20
C ILE A 93 -3.62 -2.09 9.41
N ASP A 94 -3.36 -2.46 10.67
CA ASP A 94 -2.46 -3.57 11.00
C ASP A 94 -3.23 -4.89 11.00
N THR A 95 -2.57 -5.94 10.55
CA THR A 95 -3.18 -7.27 10.36
C THR A 95 -2.42 -8.35 11.12
N PRO A 96 -3.12 -9.42 11.55
CA PRO A 96 -2.46 -10.61 12.08
C PRO A 96 -1.45 -11.15 11.08
N GLY A 97 -0.26 -11.51 11.57
CA GLY A 97 0.79 -12.03 10.70
C GLY A 97 0.46 -13.43 10.17
N PHE A 98 0.84 -13.71 8.93
CA PHE A 98 0.70 -15.06 8.39
C PHE A 98 1.50 -16.07 9.22
N VAL A 99 0.89 -17.24 9.44
CA VAL A 99 1.50 -18.40 10.08
C VAL A 99 1.87 -19.41 9.00
N HIS A 100 2.87 -20.25 9.23
CA HIS A 100 3.29 -21.25 8.26
C HIS A 100 2.24 -22.32 7.95
N GLY A 101 2.38 -22.90 6.76
CA GLY A 101 1.65 -24.10 6.36
C GLY A 101 0.27 -23.81 5.78
N PHE A 102 -0.68 -24.69 6.05
CA PHE A 102 -2.00 -24.68 5.39
C PHE A 102 -2.91 -23.51 5.81
N ALA A 103 -2.59 -22.81 6.91
CA ALA A 103 -3.39 -21.69 7.40
C ALA A 103 -3.30 -20.44 6.49
N ILE A 104 -2.27 -20.33 5.64
CA ILE A 104 -2.05 -19.15 4.80
C ILE A 104 -3.25 -18.91 3.87
N ASP A 105 -3.84 -19.97 3.30
CA ASP A 105 -4.97 -19.84 2.38
C ASP A 105 -6.20 -19.25 3.07
N GLU A 106 -6.55 -19.76 4.26
CA GLU A 106 -7.64 -19.22 5.07
C GLU A 106 -7.39 -17.76 5.48
N GLN A 107 -6.16 -17.45 5.88
CA GLN A 107 -5.77 -16.08 6.26
C GLN A 107 -5.83 -15.12 5.07
N VAL A 108 -5.32 -15.50 3.89
CA VAL A 108 -5.38 -14.69 2.67
C VAL A 108 -6.82 -14.49 2.21
N HIS A 109 -7.65 -15.53 2.29
CA HIS A 109 -9.07 -15.44 1.99
C HIS A 109 -9.81 -14.49 2.94
N TYR A 110 -9.51 -14.56 4.23
CA TYR A 110 -10.05 -13.63 5.22
C TYR A 110 -9.70 -12.17 4.89
N LEU A 111 -8.44 -11.89 4.54
CA LEU A 111 -8.01 -10.53 4.17
C LEU A 111 -8.64 -10.08 2.84
N SER A 112 -8.76 -10.98 1.86
CA SER A 112 -9.41 -10.69 0.57
C SER A 112 -10.89 -10.33 0.78
N LYS A 113 -11.60 -11.10 1.61
CA LYS A 113 -12.99 -10.78 2.00
C LYS A 113 -13.11 -9.44 2.72
N TYR A 114 -12.14 -9.08 3.55
CA TYR A 114 -12.13 -7.79 4.22
C TYR A 114 -12.02 -6.63 3.22
N ILE A 115 -11.17 -6.75 2.20
CA ILE A 115 -11.02 -5.78 1.11
C ILE A 115 -12.31 -5.70 0.29
N ASP A 116 -12.83 -6.84 -0.16
CA ASP A 116 -14.09 -6.93 -0.92
C ASP A 116 -15.26 -6.32 -0.14
N HIS A 117 -15.29 -6.50 1.18
CA HIS A 117 -16.29 -5.91 2.05
C HIS A 117 -16.19 -4.37 2.12
N GLN A 118 -15.00 -3.77 2.01
CA GLN A 118 -14.89 -2.31 1.90
C GLN A 118 -15.52 -1.79 0.60
N TYR A 119 -15.30 -2.47 -0.52
CA TYR A 119 -15.94 -2.16 -1.79
C TYR A 119 -17.46 -2.33 -1.73
N GLU A 120 -17.95 -3.40 -1.07
CA GLU A 120 -19.39 -3.62 -0.89
C GLU A 120 -20.05 -2.48 -0.11
N ARG A 121 -19.39 -1.93 0.92
CA ARG A 121 -19.93 -0.80 1.69
C ARG A 121 -20.17 0.41 0.81
N THR A 122 -19.23 0.74 -0.06
CA THR A 122 -19.37 1.84 -1.01
C THR A 122 -20.46 1.54 -2.05
N LEU A 123 -20.50 0.33 -2.60
CA LEU A 123 -21.53 -0.09 -3.56
C LEU A 123 -22.95 -0.01 -2.98
N VAL A 124 -23.11 -0.44 -1.72
CA VAL A 124 -24.39 -0.34 -1.00
C VAL A 124 -24.79 1.12 -0.83
N GLU A 125 -23.86 2.01 -0.50
CA GLU A 125 -24.12 3.45 -0.39
C GLU A 125 -24.50 4.07 -1.74
N GLU A 126 -23.81 3.72 -2.83
CA GLU A 126 -24.13 4.19 -4.18
C GLU A 126 -25.52 3.75 -4.67
N THR A 127 -25.95 2.57 -4.23
CA THR A 127 -27.25 1.98 -4.58
C THR A 127 -28.42 2.66 -3.83
N LYS A 128 -28.16 3.38 -2.74
CA LYS A 128 -29.22 4.07 -1.98
C LYS A 128 -29.82 5.22 -2.80
N LEU A 129 -31.16 5.37 -2.70
CA LEU A 129 -31.89 6.48 -3.31
C LEU A 129 -31.53 7.84 -2.70
N ARG A 130 -31.27 7.87 -1.38
CA ARG A 130 -30.74 9.02 -0.66
C ARG A 130 -29.34 8.67 -0.20
N ARG A 131 -28.37 9.22 -0.92
CA ARG A 131 -26.95 9.03 -0.66
C ARG A 131 -26.47 10.01 0.40
N ASP A 132 -25.61 9.56 1.29
CA ASP A 132 -24.90 10.45 2.20
C ASP A 132 -23.78 11.18 1.43
N ALA A 133 -23.93 12.49 1.25
CA ALA A 133 -22.92 13.33 0.62
C ALA A 133 -21.62 13.44 1.45
N LYS A 134 -21.61 12.94 2.69
CA LYS A 134 -20.45 12.89 3.59
C LYS A 134 -19.91 11.49 3.83
N ALA A 135 -20.33 10.50 3.04
CA ALA A 135 -19.78 9.15 3.13
C ALA A 135 -18.24 9.21 2.99
N LEU A 136 -17.55 8.59 3.94
CA LEU A 136 -16.09 8.52 3.94
C LEU A 136 -15.63 7.41 3.01
N ASP A 137 -14.50 7.62 2.35
CA ASP A 137 -13.86 6.60 1.54
C ASP A 137 -13.28 5.49 2.43
N THR A 138 -13.78 4.27 2.26
CA THR A 138 -13.34 3.08 3.01
C THR A 138 -12.45 2.16 2.20
N HIS A 139 -12.19 2.47 0.93
CA HIS A 139 -11.40 1.63 0.05
C HIS A 139 -9.97 1.51 0.54
N ILE A 140 -9.39 0.33 0.43
CA ILE A 140 -7.97 0.12 0.72
C ILE A 140 -7.19 0.57 -0.53
N HIS A 141 -6.44 1.65 -0.41
CA HIS A 141 -5.72 2.24 -1.55
C HIS A 141 -4.36 1.59 -1.78
N ALA A 142 -3.73 1.11 -0.72
CA ALA A 142 -2.42 0.47 -0.77
C ALA A 142 -2.31 -0.66 0.27
N CYS A 143 -1.61 -1.72 -0.11
CA CYS A 143 -1.23 -2.84 0.75
C CYS A 143 0.30 -2.90 0.82
N LEU A 144 0.88 -2.59 1.97
CA LEU A 144 2.30 -2.79 2.21
C LEU A 144 2.55 -4.26 2.54
N TYR A 145 3.19 -4.99 1.63
CA TYR A 145 3.51 -6.40 1.81
C TYR A 145 4.92 -6.58 2.36
N PHE A 146 5.02 -6.95 3.63
CA PHE A 146 6.29 -7.19 4.32
C PHE A 146 6.88 -8.54 3.95
N LEU A 147 7.87 -8.49 3.06
CA LEU A 147 8.74 -9.60 2.70
C LEU A 147 9.72 -9.88 3.83
N GLU A 148 9.93 -11.16 4.11
CA GLU A 148 11.03 -11.60 4.96
C GLU A 148 12.32 -11.69 4.13
N PRO A 149 13.45 -11.17 4.63
CA PRO A 149 14.72 -11.26 3.92
C PRO A 149 15.14 -12.73 3.76
N SER A 150 15.06 -13.24 2.52
CA SER A 150 15.47 -14.59 2.15
C SER A 150 16.72 -14.55 1.28
N THR A 151 17.59 -15.56 1.37
CA THR A 151 18.76 -15.68 0.48
C THR A 151 18.43 -16.27 -0.88
N THR A 152 17.24 -16.87 -1.05
CA THR A 152 16.85 -17.64 -2.25
C THR A 152 15.82 -16.92 -3.12
N GLY A 153 15.48 -15.67 -2.82
CA GLY A 153 14.42 -14.91 -3.51
C GLY A 153 13.04 -15.08 -2.87
N LEU A 154 11.99 -14.94 -3.67
CA LEU A 154 10.61 -14.96 -3.20
C LEU A 154 10.16 -16.37 -2.77
N SER A 155 9.58 -16.49 -1.57
CA SER A 155 9.05 -17.76 -1.10
C SER A 155 7.77 -18.15 -1.86
N ASP A 156 7.47 -19.45 -1.96
CA ASP A 156 6.24 -19.93 -2.61
C ASP A 156 4.97 -19.38 -1.93
N ALA A 157 5.02 -19.22 -0.60
CA ALA A 157 3.96 -18.61 0.18
C ALA A 157 3.77 -17.13 -0.21
N ASP A 158 4.85 -16.35 -0.27
CA ASP A 158 4.80 -14.94 -0.66
C ASP A 158 4.31 -14.78 -2.10
N ARG A 159 4.77 -15.65 -3.01
CA ARG A 159 4.29 -15.71 -4.40
C ARG A 159 2.77 -15.90 -4.47
N TYR A 160 2.23 -16.86 -3.72
CA TYR A 160 0.80 -17.11 -3.67
C TYR A 160 0.04 -15.88 -3.17
N VAL A 161 0.46 -15.33 -2.03
CA VAL A 161 -0.20 -14.18 -1.38
C VAL A 161 -0.18 -12.95 -2.29
N LEU A 162 0.99 -12.62 -2.88
CA LEU A 162 1.14 -11.49 -3.77
C LEU A 162 0.24 -11.62 -5.01
N ARG A 163 0.11 -12.81 -5.60
CA ARG A 163 -0.80 -13.05 -6.74
C ARG A 163 -2.27 -12.86 -6.38
N VAL A 164 -2.69 -13.29 -5.19
CA VAL A 164 -4.10 -13.18 -4.77
C VAL A 164 -4.45 -11.74 -4.38
N LEU A 165 -3.56 -11.03 -3.70
CA LEU A 165 -3.81 -9.66 -3.24
C LEU A 165 -3.69 -8.62 -4.37
N SER A 166 -2.72 -8.79 -5.27
CA SER A 166 -2.52 -7.85 -6.40
C SER A 166 -3.70 -7.79 -7.37
N SER A 167 -4.62 -8.75 -7.34
CA SER A 167 -5.85 -8.69 -8.14
C SER A 167 -6.92 -7.79 -7.53
N ARG A 168 -6.78 -7.37 -6.27
CA ARG A 168 -7.78 -6.63 -5.49
C ARG A 168 -7.31 -5.29 -4.95
N VAL A 169 -6.00 -5.10 -4.76
CA VAL A 169 -5.44 -3.89 -4.17
C VAL A 169 -4.06 -3.62 -4.73
N ASN A 170 -3.63 -2.36 -4.71
CA ASN A 170 -2.25 -1.97 -5.00
C ASN A 170 -1.30 -2.54 -3.96
N VAL A 171 -0.52 -3.55 -4.34
CA VAL A 171 0.45 -4.17 -3.43
C VAL A 171 1.83 -3.54 -3.63
N LEU A 172 2.40 -3.00 -2.55
CA LEU A 172 3.74 -2.44 -2.49
C LEU A 172 4.63 -3.38 -1.66
N PRO A 173 5.57 -4.11 -2.27
CA PRO A 173 6.49 -4.96 -1.54
C PRO A 173 7.52 -4.14 -0.76
N VAL A 174 7.66 -4.46 0.53
CA VAL A 174 8.62 -3.84 1.45
C VAL A 174 9.44 -4.92 2.15
N LEU A 175 10.74 -4.71 2.29
CA LEU A 175 11.62 -5.60 3.05
C LEU A 175 11.66 -5.16 4.50
N GLY A 176 11.06 -5.95 5.39
CA GLY A 176 11.15 -5.74 6.83
C GLY A 176 12.51 -6.18 7.37
N LYS A 177 12.90 -5.63 8.54
CA LYS A 177 14.14 -6.01 9.24
C LYS A 177 15.38 -5.93 8.34
N ALA A 178 15.49 -4.87 7.55
CA ALA A 178 16.60 -4.69 6.62
C ALA A 178 17.96 -4.54 7.33
N ASP A 179 17.96 -4.26 8.64
CA ASP A 179 19.12 -4.27 9.54
C ASP A 179 19.78 -5.64 9.68
N THR A 180 19.10 -6.72 9.31
CA THR A 180 19.66 -8.09 9.26
C THR A 180 20.54 -8.36 8.04
N LEU A 181 20.53 -7.47 7.06
CA LEU A 181 21.26 -7.62 5.80
C LEU A 181 22.41 -6.60 5.70
N SER A 182 23.54 -7.04 5.16
CA SER A 182 24.57 -6.08 4.71
C SER A 182 24.10 -5.29 3.49
N LEU A 183 24.70 -4.11 3.25
CA LEU A 183 24.37 -3.27 2.10
C LEU A 183 24.50 -4.01 0.75
N ASN A 184 25.53 -4.85 0.61
CA ASN A 184 25.74 -5.65 -0.60
C ASN A 184 24.65 -6.72 -0.75
N GLN A 185 24.33 -7.45 0.32
CA GLN A 185 23.26 -8.45 0.30
C GLN A 185 21.91 -7.80 -0.01
N ARG A 186 21.63 -6.63 0.57
CA ARG A 186 20.42 -5.84 0.29
C ARG A 186 20.30 -5.52 -1.19
N GLN A 187 21.36 -5.04 -1.85
CA GLN A 187 21.33 -4.71 -3.27
C GLN A 187 21.12 -5.94 -4.16
N VAL A 188 21.82 -7.05 -3.88
CA VAL A 188 21.63 -8.31 -4.60
C VAL A 188 20.21 -8.82 -4.43
N LEU A 189 19.69 -8.76 -3.21
CA LEU A 189 18.36 -9.26 -2.89
C LEU A 189 17.25 -8.39 -3.49
N LYS A 190 17.40 -7.05 -3.51
CA LYS A 190 16.46 -6.15 -4.19
C LYS A 190 16.33 -6.49 -5.68
N LYS A 191 17.48 -6.71 -6.35
CA LYS A 191 17.49 -7.14 -7.76
C LYS A 191 16.84 -8.51 -7.95
N ALA A 192 17.14 -9.46 -7.08
CA ALA A 192 16.51 -10.79 -7.13
C ALA A 192 14.98 -10.70 -7.01
N TYR A 193 14.45 -9.95 -6.03
CA TYR A 193 13.01 -9.77 -5.90
C TYR A 193 12.38 -9.05 -7.08
N ARG A 194 13.04 -8.04 -7.67
CA ARG A 194 12.54 -7.35 -8.86
C ARG A 194 12.41 -8.33 -10.03
N ASN A 195 13.46 -9.11 -10.29
CA ASN A 195 13.47 -10.08 -11.38
C ASN A 195 12.44 -11.20 -11.15
N ASP A 196 12.28 -11.67 -9.91
CA ASP A 196 11.27 -12.66 -9.56
C ASP A 196 9.86 -12.09 -9.80
N ILE A 197 9.56 -10.88 -9.33
CA ILE A 197 8.22 -10.28 -9.37
C ILE A 197 7.80 -9.88 -10.79
N PHE A 198 8.67 -9.18 -11.53
CA PHE A 198 8.33 -8.63 -12.85
C PHE A 198 8.60 -9.62 -13.98
N ASP A 199 9.78 -10.24 -14.01
CA ASP A 199 10.24 -10.95 -15.20
C ASP A 199 9.81 -12.43 -15.16
N GLN A 200 10.01 -13.10 -14.02
CA GLN A 200 9.71 -14.54 -13.91
C GLN A 200 8.25 -14.82 -13.59
N LEU A 201 7.71 -14.15 -12.57
CA LEU A 201 6.40 -14.47 -12.02
C LEU A 201 5.31 -13.55 -12.55
N GLN A 202 5.67 -12.40 -13.12
CA GLN A 202 4.76 -11.46 -13.76
C GLN A 202 3.58 -11.11 -12.84
N ILE A 203 3.88 -10.79 -11.59
CA ILE A 203 2.88 -10.44 -10.58
C ILE A 203 2.54 -8.96 -10.72
N PRO A 204 1.26 -8.59 -10.89
CA PRO A 204 0.85 -7.21 -11.16
C PRO A 204 0.82 -6.36 -9.88
N VAL A 205 1.98 -6.19 -9.24
CA VAL A 205 2.17 -5.29 -8.09
C VAL A 205 2.05 -3.82 -8.51
N TYR A 206 2.04 -2.89 -7.55
CA TYR A 206 2.02 -1.47 -7.88
C TYR A 206 3.26 -1.07 -8.71
N GLY A 207 3.06 -0.24 -9.73
CA GLY A 207 4.09 0.08 -10.73
C GLY A 207 4.16 -0.90 -11.91
N TYR A 208 3.37 -1.98 -11.89
CA TYR A 208 3.22 -2.87 -13.02
C TYR A 208 2.30 -2.25 -14.10
N LEU A 209 2.88 -1.82 -15.21
CA LEU A 209 2.14 -1.26 -16.33
C LEU A 209 1.67 -2.39 -17.27
N ARG A 210 0.38 -2.41 -17.60
CA ARG A 210 -0.15 -3.28 -18.67
C ARG A 210 -0.33 -2.42 -19.91
N VAL A 211 0.46 -2.67 -20.94
CA VAL A 211 0.23 -2.07 -22.24
C VAL A 211 -0.82 -2.93 -22.95
N SER A 212 -2.01 -2.39 -23.17
CA SER A 212 -2.89 -2.90 -24.20
C SER A 212 -2.33 -2.43 -25.54
N GLU A 213 -1.95 -3.34 -26.44
CA GLU A 213 -1.76 -2.97 -27.84
C GLU A 213 -3.04 -2.25 -28.30
N GLY A 214 -2.87 -1.03 -28.82
CA GLY A 214 -3.97 -0.09 -29.00
C GLY A 214 -5.15 -0.69 -29.75
N ASP A 215 -6.37 -0.27 -29.36
CA ASP A 215 -7.61 -0.56 -30.07
C ASP A 215 -7.53 -0.04 -31.52
N ASN A 216 -6.87 -0.78 -32.40
CA ASN A 216 -7.11 -0.69 -33.82
C ASN A 216 -8.50 -1.30 -34.05
N GLN A 217 -9.50 -0.43 -34.11
CA GLN A 217 -10.84 -0.79 -34.56
C GLN A 217 -10.74 -1.42 -35.96
N GLU A 218 -10.87 -2.75 -36.02
CA GLU A 218 -11.56 -3.47 -37.08
C GLU A 218 -11.79 -4.93 -36.62
N ASP A 219 -13.07 -5.26 -36.48
CA ASP A 219 -13.68 -6.59 -36.49
C ASP A 219 -13.26 -7.69 -35.47
N GLY A 220 -14.22 -8.01 -34.60
CA GLY A 220 -14.59 -9.41 -34.33
C GLY A 220 -13.72 -10.22 -33.37
N ILE A 221 -14.13 -10.23 -32.09
CA ILE A 221 -13.73 -11.20 -31.04
C ILE A 221 -12.24 -11.56 -31.08
N ASP A 222 -11.40 -10.66 -30.56
CA ASP A 222 -10.06 -11.04 -30.14
C ASP A 222 -9.94 -10.87 -28.62
N ARG A 223 -9.52 -11.95 -27.96
CA ARG A 223 -8.98 -11.86 -26.59
C ARG A 223 -7.66 -11.11 -26.74
N SER A 224 -7.65 -9.83 -26.39
CA SER A 224 -6.41 -9.06 -26.35
C SER A 224 -5.42 -9.73 -25.38
N GLU A 225 -4.37 -10.35 -25.92
CA GLU A 225 -3.22 -10.76 -25.12
C GLU A 225 -2.42 -9.49 -24.81
N SER A 226 -2.69 -8.89 -23.66
CA SER A 226 -1.80 -7.84 -23.13
C SER A 226 -0.41 -8.44 -22.92
N THR A 227 0.57 -8.05 -23.75
CA THR A 227 1.97 -8.43 -23.55
C THR A 227 2.51 -7.76 -22.29
N MET A 228 3.19 -8.55 -21.49
CA MET A 228 3.70 -8.18 -20.18
C MET A 228 5.15 -7.72 -20.35
N GLU A 229 5.45 -6.47 -19.98
CA GLU A 229 6.78 -5.90 -20.13
C GLU A 229 7.67 -6.18 -18.90
N GLU A 230 8.99 -6.23 -19.15
CA GLU A 230 10.03 -6.35 -18.15
C GLU A 230 10.15 -5.03 -17.36
N CYS A 231 10.66 -5.10 -16.12
CA CYS A 231 10.76 -3.92 -15.26
C CYS A 231 11.62 -2.81 -15.88
N ASP A 232 12.72 -3.20 -16.53
CA ASP A 232 13.66 -2.26 -17.15
C ASP A 232 13.02 -1.53 -18.35
N THR A 233 12.19 -2.22 -19.15
CA THR A 233 11.43 -1.60 -20.25
C THR A 233 10.44 -0.55 -19.74
N ILE A 234 9.70 -0.87 -18.66
CA ILE A 234 8.77 0.08 -18.05
C ILE A 234 9.52 1.33 -17.56
N ILE A 235 10.70 1.14 -16.95
CA ILE A 235 11.55 2.24 -16.49
C ILE A 235 12.01 3.09 -17.69
N GLU A 236 12.42 2.47 -18.80
CA GLU A 236 12.85 3.17 -20.01
C GLU A 236 11.71 3.99 -20.63
N MET A 237 10.50 3.42 -20.72
CA MET A 237 9.33 4.14 -21.23
C MET A 237 8.96 5.34 -20.36
N LEU A 238 8.93 5.18 -19.04
CA LEU A 238 8.63 6.28 -18.12
C LEU A 238 9.72 7.36 -18.11
N ARG A 239 10.96 7.02 -18.52
CA ARG A 239 12.04 7.99 -18.67
C ARG A 239 11.84 8.93 -19.86
N GLU A 240 11.03 8.55 -20.86
CA GLU A 240 10.71 9.43 -21.99
C GLU A 240 9.87 10.64 -21.55
N ASP A 241 8.92 10.42 -20.64
CA ASP A 241 8.02 11.46 -20.10
C ASP A 241 8.54 12.14 -18.82
N TRP A 242 9.75 11.77 -18.35
CA TRP A 242 10.30 12.16 -17.05
C TRP A 242 10.36 13.68 -16.80
N ASP A 243 10.66 14.46 -17.84
CA ASP A 243 10.82 15.91 -17.73
C ASP A 243 9.47 16.67 -17.76
N GLU A 244 8.41 16.03 -18.27
CA GLU A 244 7.09 16.65 -18.46
C GLU A 244 6.08 16.24 -17.38
N ASP A 245 6.18 15.00 -16.89
CA ASP A 245 5.25 14.42 -15.92
C ASP A 245 5.96 14.10 -14.59
N ALA A 246 5.62 14.88 -13.56
CA ALA A 246 6.08 14.62 -12.19
C ALA A 246 5.68 13.21 -11.72
N GLY A 247 4.52 12.72 -12.16
CA GLY A 247 4.06 11.37 -11.86
C GLY A 247 4.97 10.28 -12.42
N ALA A 248 5.38 10.38 -13.69
CA ALA A 248 6.34 9.48 -14.31
C ALA A 248 7.68 9.47 -13.54
N ARG A 249 8.17 10.65 -13.14
CA ARG A 249 9.36 10.80 -12.31
C ARG A 249 9.25 10.04 -10.99
N ALA A 250 8.15 10.22 -10.26
CA ALA A 250 7.92 9.55 -8.99
C ALA A 250 7.83 8.02 -9.16
N MET A 251 7.18 7.55 -10.22
CA MET A 251 7.06 6.12 -10.52
C MET A 251 8.38 5.45 -10.80
N VAL A 252 9.28 6.08 -11.57
CA VAL A 252 10.60 5.50 -11.79
C VAL A 252 11.45 5.50 -10.52
N GLU A 253 11.41 6.58 -9.73
CA GLU A 253 12.11 6.64 -8.43
C GLU A 253 11.68 5.51 -7.49
N TYR A 254 10.37 5.21 -7.49
CA TYR A 254 9.80 4.08 -6.77
C TYR A 254 10.28 2.72 -7.32
N LEU A 255 10.16 2.49 -8.63
CA LEU A 255 10.54 1.23 -9.27
C LEU A 255 12.02 0.91 -9.06
N GLU A 256 12.90 1.91 -9.18
CA GLU A 256 14.35 1.77 -8.93
C GLU A 256 14.67 1.44 -7.47
N SER A 257 13.85 1.91 -6.53
CA SER A 257 14.02 1.67 -5.10
C SER A 257 13.33 0.39 -4.59
N MET A 258 12.44 -0.21 -5.38
CA MET A 258 11.65 -1.39 -5.03
C MET A 258 12.52 -2.66 -4.90
N PRO A 259 12.29 -3.51 -3.89
CA PRO A 259 11.44 -3.29 -2.71
C PRO A 259 12.06 -2.31 -1.71
N LEU A 260 11.23 -1.45 -1.11
CA LEU A 260 11.69 -0.46 -0.11
C LEU A 260 12.14 -1.18 1.17
N THR A 261 13.28 -0.78 1.72
CA THR A 261 13.87 -1.43 2.89
C THR A 261 13.57 -0.67 4.17
N LEU A 262 12.93 -1.34 5.13
CA LEU A 262 12.40 -0.73 6.34
C LEU A 262 13.05 -1.28 7.60
N MET A 263 13.28 -0.38 8.54
CA MET A 263 13.81 -0.64 9.87
C MET A 263 12.99 0.15 10.89
N ALA A 264 12.61 -0.49 11.99
CA ALA A 264 11.86 0.14 13.06
C ALA A 264 12.79 0.53 14.21
N PHE A 265 12.41 1.54 15.01
CA PHE A 265 13.19 1.91 16.18
C PHE A 265 13.07 0.86 17.30
N GLU A 266 13.99 0.92 18.26
CA GLU A 266 13.95 0.09 19.44
C GLU A 266 13.00 0.68 20.50
N GLU A 267 12.19 -0.18 21.11
CA GLU A 267 11.23 0.20 22.14
C GLU A 267 11.66 -0.31 23.50
N ASP A 268 11.36 0.47 24.53
CA ASP A 268 11.52 0.05 25.91
C ASP A 268 10.59 -1.15 26.19
N PRO A 269 11.13 -2.31 26.63
CA PRO A 269 10.34 -3.50 26.88
C PRO A 269 9.35 -3.36 28.04
N GLU A 270 9.50 -2.38 28.93
CA GLU A 270 8.58 -2.14 30.04
C GLU A 270 7.53 -1.09 29.69
N THR A 271 7.92 -0.04 28.97
CA THR A 271 7.04 1.12 28.72
C THR A 271 6.47 1.20 27.31
N GLY A 272 7.00 0.42 26.35
CA GLY A 272 6.59 0.47 24.93
C GLY A 272 6.93 1.79 24.23
N ARG A 273 7.74 2.65 24.85
CA ARG A 273 8.13 3.96 24.29
C ARG A 273 9.38 3.84 23.42
N PRO A 274 9.52 4.70 22.39
CA PRO A 274 10.74 4.76 21.59
C PRO A 274 11.96 5.06 22.48
N LEU A 275 12.98 4.22 22.37
CA LEU A 275 14.29 4.51 22.96
C LEU A 275 14.99 5.57 22.11
N LEU A 276 15.16 6.75 22.70
CA LEU A 276 15.86 7.87 22.07
C LEU A 276 17.37 7.69 22.26
N ILE A 277 18.10 7.54 21.16
CA ILE A 277 19.56 7.41 21.19
C ILE A 277 20.18 8.80 21.15
N THR A 278 21.01 9.13 22.15
CA THR A 278 21.79 10.38 22.19
C THR A 278 23.16 10.19 21.53
N ARG A 279 23.59 11.16 20.72
CA ARG A 279 24.87 11.11 19.96
C ARG A 279 26.14 11.18 20.82
N GLU A 280 26.04 11.36 22.14
CA GLU A 280 27.20 11.49 23.03
C GLU A 280 28.05 10.22 23.16
N GLU A 281 27.55 9.06 22.71
CA GLU A 281 28.22 7.77 22.83
C GLU A 281 28.88 7.26 21.54
N THR A 282 28.77 8.01 20.44
CA THR A 282 29.52 7.76 19.19
C THR A 282 30.66 8.78 19.07
N LEU A 283 31.84 8.34 18.59
CA LEU A 283 33.07 9.12 18.32
C LEU A 283 32.86 10.60 17.95
N PRO A 284 33.80 11.51 18.30
CA PRO A 284 33.52 12.92 18.55
C PRO A 284 32.75 13.59 17.41
N ALA A 285 31.52 14.01 17.73
CA ALA A 285 30.62 14.71 16.83
C ALA A 285 31.21 16.06 16.36
N PRO A 286 30.85 16.53 15.15
CA PRO A 286 31.18 17.88 14.69
C PRO A 286 30.58 18.93 15.65
N LYS A 287 31.38 19.93 16.00
CA LYS A 287 31.18 20.91 17.10
C LYS A 287 29.92 21.79 17.03
N HIS A 288 29.01 21.56 16.08
CA HIS A 288 27.81 22.38 15.84
C HIS A 288 26.54 21.60 15.53
N ALA A 289 26.51 20.27 15.69
CA ALA A 289 25.26 19.51 15.50
C ALA A 289 24.44 19.54 16.80
N GLU A 290 23.25 20.15 16.76
CA GLU A 290 22.28 20.09 17.86
C GLU A 290 22.04 18.64 18.32
N HIS A 291 21.95 18.42 19.64
CA HIS A 291 21.68 17.13 20.26
C HIS A 291 20.22 16.70 20.02
N LYS A 292 19.84 16.45 18.77
CA LYS A 292 18.52 15.91 18.44
C LYS A 292 18.50 14.42 18.79
N PRO A 293 17.55 13.96 19.62
CA PRO A 293 17.41 12.53 19.90
C PRO A 293 17.10 11.76 18.61
N ILE A 294 17.75 10.62 18.43
CA ILE A 294 17.65 9.81 17.22
C ILE A 294 16.71 8.62 17.47
N LEU A 295 15.79 8.42 16.54
CA LEU A 295 15.00 7.19 16.45
C LEU A 295 15.82 6.14 15.68
N GLY A 296 16.11 5.02 16.33
CA GLY A 296 16.96 3.99 15.75
C GLY A 296 17.01 2.73 16.60
N ARG A 297 17.88 1.81 16.20
CA ARG A 297 18.22 0.60 16.97
C ARG A 297 19.68 0.64 17.38
N ARG A 298 19.97 0.20 18.60
CA ARG A 298 21.35 0.14 19.10
C ARG A 298 21.84 -1.31 19.10
N TYR A 299 22.92 -1.54 18.37
CA TYR A 299 23.69 -2.78 18.45
C TYR A 299 25.00 -2.55 19.21
N PRO A 300 25.63 -3.61 19.74
CA PRO A 300 26.95 -3.50 20.36
C PRO A 300 28.03 -2.92 19.44
N TRP A 301 27.86 -3.07 18.12
CA TRP A 301 28.83 -2.65 17.10
C TRP A 301 28.42 -1.41 16.30
N ALA A 302 27.16 -0.98 16.34
CA ALA A 302 26.67 0.14 15.52
C ALA A 302 25.33 0.69 16.04
N VAL A 303 25.03 1.93 15.66
CA VAL A 303 23.70 2.54 15.81
C VAL A 303 23.08 2.69 14.44
N VAL A 304 21.86 2.19 14.28
CA VAL A 304 21.13 2.23 13.01
C VAL A 304 20.00 3.24 13.15
N GLU A 305 20.15 4.40 12.51
CA GLU A 305 19.13 5.45 12.48
C GLU A 305 17.99 5.11 11.49
N CYS A 306 16.73 5.16 11.93
CA CYS A 306 15.56 4.84 11.11
C CYS A 306 15.23 5.92 10.07
N CYS A 307 15.61 7.17 10.36
CA CYS A 307 15.33 8.32 9.49
C CYS A 307 16.51 8.66 8.57
N ASN A 308 17.61 7.90 8.59
CA ASN A 308 18.73 8.13 7.70
C ASN A 308 18.51 7.39 6.37
N PRO A 309 18.48 8.09 5.22
CA PRO A 309 18.25 7.48 3.90
C PRO A 309 19.34 6.48 3.48
N GLU A 310 20.55 6.56 4.04
CA GLU A 310 21.60 5.57 3.78
C GLU A 310 21.27 4.22 4.43
N HIS A 311 20.59 4.24 5.57
CA HIS A 311 20.22 3.06 6.34
C HIS A 311 18.85 2.53 5.92
N CYS A 312 17.82 3.38 5.85
CA CYS A 312 16.43 2.99 5.75
C CYS A 312 15.69 3.81 4.67
N ASP A 313 14.83 3.15 3.88
CA ASP A 313 13.99 3.81 2.85
C ASP A 313 12.66 4.33 3.44
N LEU A 314 12.58 4.55 4.76
CA LEU A 314 11.34 4.97 5.43
C LEU A 314 10.86 6.35 4.96
N GLU A 315 11.78 7.30 4.79
CA GLU A 315 11.45 8.64 4.28
C GLU A 315 10.92 8.58 2.84
N LYS A 316 11.53 7.73 2.00
CA LYS A 316 11.02 7.46 0.64
C LYS A 316 9.62 6.86 0.68
N LEU A 317 9.37 5.88 1.55
CA LEU A 317 8.03 5.30 1.68
C LEU A 317 7.00 6.35 2.15
N LYS A 318 7.37 7.22 3.09
CA LYS A 318 6.51 8.34 3.50
C LYS A 318 6.22 9.27 2.33
N ALA A 319 7.24 9.66 1.57
CA ALA A 319 7.09 10.53 0.40
C ALA A 319 6.24 9.86 -0.70
N THR A 320 6.41 8.55 -0.93
CA THR A 320 5.55 7.78 -1.85
C THR A 320 4.10 7.80 -1.36
N LEU A 321 3.83 7.44 -0.11
CA LEU A 321 2.45 7.32 0.39
C LEU A 321 1.74 8.67 0.52
N LEU A 322 2.42 9.73 0.95
CA LEU A 322 1.82 11.03 1.24
C LEU A 322 2.01 12.08 0.12
N GLY A 323 2.86 11.79 -0.86
CA GLY A 323 3.11 12.63 -2.04
C GLY A 323 2.29 12.20 -3.26
N GLU A 324 2.90 12.28 -4.44
CA GLU A 324 2.21 12.13 -5.74
C GLU A 324 1.57 10.75 -5.95
N HIS A 325 2.17 9.68 -5.42
CA HIS A 325 1.57 8.35 -5.56
C HIS A 325 0.28 8.19 -4.76
N ARG A 326 0.00 9.04 -3.75
CA ARG A 326 -1.27 9.00 -3.02
C ARG A 326 -2.44 9.05 -3.97
N ASP A 327 -2.42 10.00 -4.89
CA ASP A 327 -3.53 10.23 -5.79
C ASP A 327 -3.57 9.15 -6.87
N MET A 328 -2.42 8.71 -7.39
CA MET A 328 -2.33 7.55 -8.28
C MET A 328 -2.92 6.27 -7.68
N LEU A 329 -2.57 5.96 -6.42
CA LEU A 329 -3.06 4.78 -5.70
C LEU A 329 -4.57 4.83 -5.53
N ARG A 330 -5.12 6.00 -5.20
CA ARG A 330 -6.57 6.19 -5.07
C ARG A 330 -7.29 6.02 -6.41
N MET A 331 -6.74 6.60 -7.47
CA MET A 331 -7.31 6.50 -8.81
C MET A 331 -7.31 5.07 -9.31
N ASP A 332 -6.17 4.35 -9.25
CA ASP A 332 -6.13 2.94 -9.65
C ASP A 332 -7.06 2.08 -8.79
N THR A 333 -7.19 2.39 -7.50
CA THR A 333 -8.14 1.69 -6.62
C THR A 333 -9.58 1.85 -7.08
N PHE A 334 -9.96 3.05 -7.49
CA PHE A 334 -11.32 3.31 -7.95
C PHE A 334 -11.56 2.73 -9.34
N GLU A 335 -10.72 3.07 -10.31
CA GLU A 335 -10.93 2.77 -11.74
C GLU A 335 -10.69 1.31 -12.09
N ARG A 336 -9.77 0.64 -11.39
CA ARG A 336 -9.41 -0.74 -11.67
C ARG A 336 -10.07 -1.71 -10.70
N PHE A 337 -9.78 -1.58 -9.40
CA PHE A 337 -10.21 -2.59 -8.43
C PHE A 337 -11.69 -2.46 -8.07
N TYR A 338 -12.14 -1.25 -7.72
CA TYR A 338 -13.53 -1.02 -7.36
C TYR A 338 -14.48 -1.18 -8.55
N GLU A 339 -14.19 -0.59 -9.72
CA GLU A 339 -15.06 -0.76 -10.89
C GLU A 339 -15.13 -2.22 -11.38
N ARG A 340 -14.03 -2.99 -11.30
CA ARG A 340 -14.08 -4.43 -11.54
C ARG A 340 -14.99 -5.14 -10.56
N TYR A 341 -14.83 -4.89 -9.25
CA TYR A 341 -15.71 -5.48 -8.23
C TYR A 341 -17.18 -5.10 -8.45
N ARG A 342 -17.44 -3.83 -8.77
CA ARG A 342 -18.77 -3.28 -9.03
C ARG A 342 -19.43 -3.93 -10.24
N THR A 343 -18.71 -4.04 -11.36
CA THR A 343 -19.22 -4.70 -12.57
C THR A 343 -19.52 -6.18 -12.33
N GLU A 344 -18.61 -6.92 -11.69
CA GLU A 344 -18.82 -8.32 -11.30
C GLU A 344 -20.08 -8.48 -10.43
N ARG A 345 -20.25 -7.64 -9.39
CA ARG A 345 -21.42 -7.69 -8.50
C ARG A 345 -22.74 -7.31 -9.16
N LEU A 346 -22.73 -6.33 -10.07
CA LEU A 346 -23.93 -5.93 -10.80
C LEU A 346 -24.38 -7.00 -11.80
N LEU A 347 -23.42 -7.69 -12.43
CA LEU A 347 -23.69 -8.83 -13.30
C LEU A 347 -24.28 -10.00 -12.51
N ASP A 348 -23.69 -10.36 -11.36
CA ASP A 348 -24.22 -11.42 -10.50
C ASP A 348 -25.67 -11.13 -10.08
N ARG A 349 -25.94 -9.90 -9.59
CA ARG A 349 -27.30 -9.48 -9.22
C ARG A 349 -28.28 -9.51 -10.39
N ARG A 350 -27.82 -9.30 -11.63
CA ARG A 350 -28.64 -9.41 -12.84
C ARG A 350 -28.97 -10.88 -13.13
N VAL A 351 -27.99 -11.78 -13.02
CA VAL A 351 -28.18 -13.22 -13.19
C VAL A 351 -29.17 -13.75 -12.16
N ASP A 352 -29.01 -13.40 -10.88
CA ASP A 352 -29.91 -13.81 -9.80
C ASP A 352 -31.36 -13.40 -10.06
N ARG A 353 -31.58 -12.18 -10.60
CA ARG A 353 -32.92 -11.70 -10.97
C ARG A 353 -33.52 -12.50 -12.12
N LEU A 354 -32.72 -12.87 -13.12
CA LEU A 354 -33.18 -13.68 -14.26
C LEU A 354 -33.58 -15.08 -13.81
N VAL A 355 -32.73 -15.73 -13.00
CA VAL A 355 -33.02 -17.07 -12.42
C VAL A 355 -34.29 -17.03 -11.57
N ALA A 356 -34.47 -15.98 -10.76
CA ALA A 356 -35.68 -15.81 -9.95
C ALA A 356 -36.94 -15.57 -10.81
N ALA A 357 -36.82 -14.91 -11.97
CA ALA A 357 -37.93 -14.68 -12.90
C ALA A 357 -38.34 -15.97 -13.63
N GLU A 358 -37.38 -16.78 -14.09
CA GLU A 358 -37.64 -18.08 -14.73
C GLU A 358 -38.31 -19.06 -13.76
N SER A 359 -37.85 -19.08 -12.50
CA SER A 359 -38.44 -19.93 -11.45
C SER A 359 -39.92 -19.57 -11.19
N LYS A 360 -40.27 -18.27 -11.22
CA LYS A 360 -41.66 -17.81 -11.07
C LYS A 360 -42.52 -18.12 -12.29
N SER A 361 -41.96 -18.03 -13.49
CA SER A 361 -42.66 -18.38 -14.73
C SER A 361 -43.02 -19.87 -14.78
N SER A 362 -42.07 -20.76 -14.44
CA SER A 362 -42.28 -22.21 -14.42
C SER A 362 -43.33 -22.66 -13.39
N MET A 363 -43.45 -21.96 -12.26
CA MET A 363 -44.52 -22.21 -11.28
C MET A 363 -45.91 -21.76 -11.78
N HIS A 364 -46.00 -20.74 -12.63
CA HIS A 364 -47.26 -20.29 -13.20
C HIS A 364 -47.76 -21.15 -14.37
N THR A 365 -46.88 -21.91 -15.04
CA THR A 365 -47.27 -22.79 -16.16
C THR A 365 -47.72 -24.20 -15.72
N LYS A 366 -47.66 -24.52 -14.42
CA LYS A 366 -48.03 -25.83 -13.86
C LYS A 366 -49.42 -25.89 -13.21
N VAL A 367 -50.25 -24.87 -13.42
CA VAL A 367 -51.68 -24.84 -13.04
C VAL A 367 -52.49 -24.83 -14.32
#